data_AF-A0A957U535-F1
#
_entry.id   AF-A0A957U535-F1
#
_cell.length_a   1.000
_cell.length_b   1.000
_cell.length_c   1.000
_cell.angle_alpha   90.00
_cell.angle_beta   90.00
_cell.angle_gamma   90.00
#
_symmetry.space_group_name_H-M   'P 1'
#
loop_
_entity.id
_entity.type
_entity.pdbx_description
1 polymer ?
#
loop_
_entity_poly.entity_id
_entity_poly.type
_entity_poly.pdbx_seq_one_letter_code
_entity_poly.pdbx_strand_id
1 'polypeptide(L)'
;AAGIKKPDISILSDEFLAEVQGMAYPNLAYELLKRLLNDEIKNRSATNLVQSRKFSEMLADAVRRYQNGLIDSARIIEELIKMAQEMREADKRGEEMNLRVDELAFYDALADNPTAEDVLGDETLKQIAHELVDSVRRNTSIDWQLKESVQAKLRVLVKRILRKYKYPPDDPSTGEYTESVNKVLDQAEMLADFWTSSD
;
A
#
# COMPACT_ATOMS: atom_id res chain seq x y z
N ALA A 1 -14.01 10.94 -21.60
CA ALA A 1 -13.44 11.48 -20.36
C ALA A 1 -14.48 11.32 -19.25
N ALA A 2 -14.49 10.16 -18.59
CA ALA A 2 -15.34 9.94 -17.42
C ALA A 2 -14.43 10.06 -16.20
N GLY A 3 -14.57 11.17 -15.48
CA GLY A 3 -13.84 11.43 -14.25
C GLY A 3 -14.25 10.40 -13.21
N ILE A 4 -13.33 9.50 -12.90
CA ILE A 4 -13.42 8.59 -11.77
C ILE A 4 -13.54 9.48 -10.53
N LYS A 5 -14.63 9.32 -9.77
CA LYS A 5 -14.80 9.93 -8.46
C LYS A 5 -13.55 9.60 -7.65
N LYS A 6 -12.77 10.63 -7.30
CA LYS A 6 -11.67 10.51 -6.36
C LYS A 6 -12.16 9.72 -5.13
N PRO A 7 -11.38 8.77 -4.60
CA PRO A 7 -11.71 8.19 -3.31
C PRO A 7 -11.87 9.33 -2.30
N ASP A 8 -12.82 9.18 -1.39
CA ASP A 8 -13.21 10.14 -0.36
C ASP A 8 -12.08 10.40 0.66
N ILE A 9 -10.95 10.96 0.23
CA ILE A 9 -9.91 11.52 1.11
C ILE A 9 -10.52 12.62 2.01
N SER A 10 -11.73 13.10 1.67
CA SER A 10 -12.56 13.97 2.51
C SER A 10 -13.08 13.32 3.80
N ILE A 11 -13.16 11.99 3.90
CA ILE A 11 -13.76 11.31 5.06
C ILE A 11 -12.88 11.37 6.32
N LEU A 12 -11.57 11.62 6.16
CA LEU A 12 -10.63 11.79 7.27
C LEU A 12 -9.99 13.18 7.22
N SER A 13 -10.74 14.24 6.93
CA SER A 13 -10.22 15.62 6.95
C SER A 13 -9.76 16.05 8.34
N ASP A 14 -8.87 17.03 8.45
CA ASP A 14 -8.44 17.55 9.75
C ASP A 14 -9.61 18.10 10.57
N GLU A 15 -10.59 18.70 9.90
CA GLU A 15 -11.83 19.17 10.51
C GLU A 15 -12.66 18.01 11.08
N PHE A 16 -12.86 16.94 10.30
CA PHE A 16 -13.58 15.75 10.77
C PHE A 16 -12.87 15.08 11.95
N LEU A 17 -11.54 14.93 11.88
CA LEU A 17 -10.77 14.31 12.97
C LEU A 17 -10.86 15.13 14.26
N ALA A 18 -10.87 16.47 14.16
CA ALA A 18 -11.08 17.36 15.30
C ALA A 18 -12.49 17.25 15.87
N GLU A 19 -13.53 17.16 15.03
CA GLU A 19 -14.91 16.91 15.47
C GLU A 19 -15.04 15.58 16.21
N VAL A 20 -14.45 14.51 15.66
CA VAL A 20 -14.47 13.17 16.25
C VAL A 20 -13.77 13.17 17.61
N GLN A 21 -12.64 13.87 17.74
CA GLN A 21 -11.93 14.02 19.00
C GLN A 21 -12.77 14.75 20.06
N GLY A 22 -13.63 15.68 19.65
CA GLY A 22 -14.54 16.43 20.51
C GLY A 22 -15.88 15.76 20.83
N MET A 23 -16.13 14.54 20.32
CA MET A 23 -17.41 13.85 20.51
C MET A 23 -17.69 13.55 21.99
N ALA A 24 -18.93 13.82 22.42
CA ALA A 24 -19.38 13.54 23.79
C ALA A 24 -19.37 12.04 24.16
N TYR A 25 -19.35 11.15 23.16
CA TYR A 25 -19.38 9.70 23.33
C TYR A 25 -18.13 9.05 22.74
N PRO A 26 -17.06 8.82 23.54
CA PRO A 26 -15.80 8.28 23.06
C PRO A 26 -15.90 6.90 22.40
N ASN A 27 -16.78 6.03 22.90
CA ASN A 27 -16.99 4.71 22.30
C ASN A 27 -17.59 4.79 20.90
N LEU A 28 -18.44 5.79 20.63
CA LEU A 28 -19.00 6.01 19.30
C LEU A 28 -17.92 6.56 18.35
N ALA A 29 -17.09 7.49 18.83
CA ALA A 29 -15.94 8.01 18.08
C ALA A 29 -14.97 6.89 17.69
N TYR A 30 -14.65 6.00 18.63
CA TYR A 30 -13.80 4.83 18.38
C TYR A 30 -14.38 3.90 17.31
N GLU A 31 -15.66 3.47 17.43
CA GLU A 31 -16.27 2.56 16.45
C GLU A 31 -16.37 3.20 15.06
N LEU A 32 -16.63 4.51 15.01
CA LEU A 32 -16.64 5.27 13.75
C LEU A 32 -15.26 5.28 13.10
N LEU A 33 -14.22 5.72 13.81
CA LEU A 33 -12.84 5.78 13.27
C LEU A 33 -12.35 4.40 12.85
N LYS A 34 -12.56 3.38 13.69
CA LYS A 34 -12.18 2.00 13.38
C LYS A 34 -12.82 1.52 12.08
N ARG A 35 -14.11 1.78 11.88
CA ARG A 35 -14.81 1.41 10.65
C ARG A 35 -14.24 2.15 9.44
N LEU A 36 -14.08 3.47 9.54
CA LEU A 36 -13.57 4.29 8.43
C LEU A 36 -12.16 3.89 8.02
N LEU A 37 -11.26 3.70 9.01
CA LEU A 37 -9.90 3.24 8.76
C LEU A 37 -9.88 1.84 8.14
N ASN A 38 -10.71 0.92 8.62
CA ASN A 38 -10.80 -0.42 8.05
C ASN A 38 -11.30 -0.42 6.59
N ASP A 39 -12.29 0.42 6.29
CA ASP A 39 -12.81 0.58 4.92
C ASP A 39 -11.74 1.19 3.98
N GLU A 40 -10.98 2.17 4.46
CA GLU A 40 -9.88 2.78 3.72
C GLU A 40 -8.70 1.81 3.51
N ILE A 41 -8.32 1.02 4.52
CA ILE A 41 -7.32 -0.04 4.41
C ILE A 41 -7.76 -1.08 3.36
N LYS A 42 -9.04 -1.44 3.36
CA LYS A 42 -9.59 -2.38 2.37
C LYS A 42 -9.53 -1.80 0.96
N ASN A 43 -9.87 -0.53 0.78
CA ASN A 43 -9.73 0.14 -0.51
C ASN A 43 -8.27 0.13 -0.99
N ARG A 44 -7.35 0.48 -0.09
CA ARG A 44 -5.90 0.48 -0.34
C ARG A 44 -5.35 -0.90 -0.68
N SER A 45 -5.88 -1.96 -0.09
CA SER A 45 -5.44 -3.34 -0.38
C SER A 45 -5.64 -3.76 -1.85
N ALA A 46 -6.51 -3.06 -2.59
CA ALA A 46 -6.71 -3.28 -4.02
C ALA A 46 -5.63 -2.62 -4.90
N THR A 47 -4.72 -1.83 -4.31
CA THR A 47 -3.70 -1.09 -5.07
C THR A 47 -2.31 -1.12 -4.45
N ASN A 48 -2.16 -1.21 -3.13
CA ASN A 48 -0.87 -1.19 -2.44
C ASN A 48 -0.85 -2.17 -1.26
N LEU A 49 -0.23 -3.34 -1.47
CA LEU A 49 -0.18 -4.42 -0.49
C LEU A 49 0.65 -4.02 0.74
N VAL A 50 1.78 -3.35 0.55
CA VAL A 50 2.69 -2.96 1.63
C VAL A 50 2.00 -2.01 2.60
N GLN A 51 1.44 -0.90 2.09
CA GLN A 51 0.73 0.05 2.94
C GLN A 51 -0.50 -0.60 3.59
N SER A 52 -1.27 -1.40 2.86
CA SER A 52 -2.44 -2.08 3.44
C SER A 52 -2.08 -3.01 4.60
N ARG A 53 -0.96 -3.75 4.48
CA ARG A 53 -0.48 -4.64 5.55
C ARG A 53 -0.05 -3.84 6.77
N LYS A 54 0.79 -2.82 6.56
CA LYS A 54 1.26 -1.92 7.63
C LYS A 54 0.08 -1.34 8.43
N PHE A 55 -0.87 -0.71 7.77
CA PHE A 55 -2.00 -0.08 8.46
C PHE A 55 -2.97 -1.10 9.09
N SER A 56 -3.17 -2.25 8.47
CA SER A 56 -3.95 -3.35 9.04
C SER A 56 -3.34 -3.85 10.36
N GLU A 57 -2.02 -4.06 10.38
CA GLU A 57 -1.30 -4.50 11.57
C GLU A 57 -1.35 -3.45 12.69
N MET A 58 -1.13 -2.18 12.34
CA MET A 58 -1.23 -1.07 13.30
C MET A 58 -2.65 -0.96 13.89
N LEU A 59 -3.69 -1.09 13.07
CA LEU A 59 -5.09 -1.02 13.52
C LEU A 59 -5.43 -2.20 14.43
N ALA A 60 -5.03 -3.41 14.04
CA ALA A 60 -5.23 -4.61 14.84
C ALA A 60 -4.53 -4.52 16.20
N ASP A 61 -3.31 -3.96 16.24
CA ASP A 61 -2.59 -3.75 17.50
C ASP A 61 -3.26 -2.72 18.41
N ALA A 62 -3.63 -1.55 17.87
CA ALA A 62 -4.31 -0.50 18.63
C ALA A 62 -5.64 -1.01 19.22
N VAL A 63 -6.45 -1.70 18.40
CA VAL A 63 -7.70 -2.32 18.84
C VAL A 63 -7.44 -3.36 19.94
N ARG A 64 -6.42 -4.21 19.79
CA ARG A 64 -6.07 -5.22 20.79
C ARG A 64 -5.67 -4.58 22.12
N ARG A 65 -4.84 -3.53 22.10
CA ARG A 65 -4.43 -2.80 23.31
C ARG A 65 -5.63 -2.17 24.01
N TYR A 66 -6.57 -1.60 23.25
CA TYR A 66 -7.80 -1.03 23.81
C TYR A 66 -8.71 -2.12 24.42
N GLN A 67 -8.95 -3.22 23.70
CA GLN A 67 -9.79 -4.32 24.18
C GLN A 67 -9.24 -5.00 25.44
N ASN A 68 -7.91 -5.05 25.57
CA ASN A 68 -7.24 -5.58 26.75
C ASN A 68 -7.15 -4.57 27.91
N GLY A 69 -7.69 -3.35 27.75
CA GLY A 69 -7.62 -2.29 28.76
C GLY A 69 -6.22 -1.72 28.99
N LEU A 70 -5.29 -1.93 28.06
CA LEU A 70 -3.92 -1.39 28.13
C LEU A 70 -3.87 0.12 27.80
N ILE A 71 -4.86 0.59 27.05
CA ILE A 71 -5.09 2.01 26.74
C ILE A 71 -6.57 2.32 26.95
N ASP A 72 -6.87 3.58 27.26
CA ASP A 72 -8.25 4.05 27.44
C ASP A 72 -8.86 4.58 26.14
N SER A 73 -10.12 5.02 26.21
CA SER A 73 -10.89 5.50 25.06
C SER A 73 -10.29 6.77 24.45
N ALA A 74 -9.71 7.67 25.26
CA ALA A 74 -9.06 8.87 24.77
C ALA A 74 -7.80 8.51 23.97
N ARG A 75 -6.99 7.58 24.48
CA ARG A 75 -5.74 7.17 23.85
C ARG A 75 -5.95 6.38 22.56
N ILE A 76 -6.93 5.46 22.50
CA ILE A 76 -7.23 4.76 21.25
C ILE A 76 -7.69 5.74 20.16
N ILE A 77 -8.54 6.72 20.50
CA ILE A 77 -8.99 7.73 19.53
C ILE A 77 -7.80 8.53 18.99
N GLU A 78 -6.88 8.97 19.86
CA GLU A 78 -5.65 9.66 19.45
C GLU A 78 -4.81 8.82 18.48
N GLU A 79 -4.62 7.52 18.77
CA GLU A 79 -3.85 6.62 17.91
C GLU A 79 -4.53 6.37 16.56
N LEU A 80 -5.86 6.25 16.53
CA LEU A 80 -6.62 6.13 15.29
C LEU A 80 -6.59 7.41 14.46
N ILE A 81 -6.66 8.59 15.10
CA ILE A 81 -6.49 9.89 14.42
C ILE A 81 -5.09 9.98 13.82
N LYS A 82 -4.05 9.63 14.57
CA LYS A 82 -2.67 9.64 14.08
C LYS A 82 -2.52 8.70 12.88
N MET A 83 -3.10 7.52 12.94
CA MET A 83 -3.11 6.57 11.81
C MET A 83 -3.77 7.18 10.57
N ALA A 84 -4.93 7.84 10.73
CA ALA A 84 -5.60 8.55 9.64
C ALA A 84 -4.69 9.62 9.01
N GLN A 85 -3.93 10.35 9.84
CA GLN A 85 -2.97 11.34 9.37
C GLN A 85 -1.84 10.68 8.57
N GLU A 86 -1.23 9.62 9.09
CA GLU A 86 -0.17 8.86 8.41
C GLU A 86 -0.63 8.28 7.06
N MET A 87 -1.87 7.82 6.95
CA MET A 87 -2.44 7.33 5.68
C MET A 87 -2.52 8.44 4.63
N ARG A 88 -2.98 9.63 5.02
CA ARG A 88 -3.05 10.78 4.10
C ARG A 88 -1.68 11.28 3.70
N GLU A 89 -0.71 11.27 4.62
CA GLU A 89 0.68 11.58 4.29
C GLU A 89 1.23 10.58 3.28
N ALA A 90 0.95 9.29 3.45
CA ALA A 90 1.35 8.26 2.49
C ALA A 90 0.78 8.54 1.08
N ASP A 91 -0.46 9.02 0.98
CA ASP A 91 -1.07 9.41 -0.30
C ASP A 91 -0.43 10.67 -0.90
N LYS A 92 -0.17 11.69 -0.08
CA LYS A 92 0.49 12.94 -0.51
C LYS A 92 1.90 12.70 -1.02
N ARG A 93 2.66 11.75 -0.45
CA ARG A 93 3.99 11.39 -0.95
C ARG A 93 3.95 10.98 -2.43
N GLY A 94 2.91 10.27 -2.86
CA GLY A 94 2.73 9.95 -4.28
C GLY A 94 2.66 11.19 -5.16
N GLU A 95 1.88 12.19 -4.73
CA GLU A 95 1.75 13.47 -5.44
C GLU A 95 3.07 14.25 -5.45
N GLU A 96 3.77 14.33 -4.32
CA GLU A 96 5.06 15.01 -4.18
C GLU A 96 6.16 14.37 -5.03
N MET A 97 6.13 13.04 -5.16
CA MET A 97 7.05 12.26 -5.97
C MET A 97 6.63 12.17 -7.45
N ASN A 98 5.49 12.80 -7.81
CA ASN A 98 4.89 12.73 -9.15
C ASN A 98 4.68 11.28 -9.65
N LEU A 99 4.33 10.38 -8.72
CA LEU A 99 4.03 8.99 -8.99
C LEU A 99 2.51 8.78 -9.02
N ARG A 100 2.04 7.98 -9.97
CA ARG A 100 0.66 7.47 -9.93
C ARG A 100 0.50 6.46 -8.79
N VAL A 101 -0.76 6.17 -8.42
CA VAL A 101 -1.07 5.21 -7.34
C VAL A 101 -0.44 3.83 -7.57
N ASP A 102 -0.44 3.34 -8.81
CA ASP A 102 0.16 2.06 -9.17
C ASP A 102 1.70 2.08 -9.10
N GLU A 103 2.31 3.20 -9.48
CA GLU A 103 3.75 3.42 -9.40
C GLU A 103 4.21 3.59 -7.96
N LEU A 104 3.47 4.35 -7.14
CA LEU A 104 3.72 4.48 -5.70
C LEU A 104 3.65 3.12 -5.01
N ALA A 105 2.73 2.25 -5.41
CA ALA A 105 2.61 0.92 -4.82
C ALA A 105 3.83 0.02 -5.12
N PHE A 106 4.38 0.10 -6.34
CA PHE A 106 5.65 -0.56 -6.63
C PHE A 106 6.82 0.10 -5.91
N TYR A 107 6.84 1.42 -5.81
CA TYR A 107 7.85 2.13 -5.04
C TYR A 107 7.86 1.67 -3.58
N ASP A 108 6.70 1.64 -2.92
CA ASP A 108 6.58 1.16 -1.54
C ASP A 108 7.01 -0.32 -1.42
N ALA A 109 6.70 -1.18 -2.39
CA ALA A 109 7.16 -2.58 -2.42
C ALA A 109 8.68 -2.73 -2.58
N LEU A 110 9.33 -1.79 -3.25
CA LEU A 110 10.78 -1.75 -3.38
C LEU A 110 11.46 -1.15 -2.14
N ALA A 111 10.87 -0.09 -1.57
CA ALA A 111 11.36 0.63 -0.41
C ALA A 111 11.11 -0.11 0.92
N ASP A 112 10.21 -1.10 0.95
CA ASP A 112 10.01 -1.98 2.11
C ASP A 112 11.24 -2.86 2.40
N ASN A 113 12.21 -2.93 1.48
CA ASN A 113 13.52 -3.48 1.74
C ASN A 113 14.39 -2.45 2.49
N PRO A 114 14.92 -2.78 3.68
CA PRO A 114 15.66 -1.82 4.53
C PRO A 114 16.89 -1.18 3.90
N THR A 115 17.52 -1.84 2.92
CA THR A 115 18.78 -1.37 2.31
C THR A 115 18.57 -0.82 0.90
N ALA A 116 17.40 -1.01 0.30
CA ALA A 116 17.14 -0.63 -1.08
C ALA A 116 17.23 0.89 -1.31
N GLU A 117 16.66 1.68 -0.41
CA GLU A 117 16.70 3.15 -0.53
C GLU A 117 18.13 3.68 -0.34
N ASP A 118 18.86 3.16 0.65
CA ASP A 118 20.24 3.57 0.94
C ASP A 118 21.22 3.20 -0.18
N VAL A 119 21.05 2.04 -0.81
CA VAL A 119 21.99 1.51 -1.80
C VAL A 119 21.65 1.94 -3.23
N LEU A 120 20.36 1.93 -3.61
CA LEU A 120 19.94 2.24 -4.99
C LEU A 120 19.51 3.70 -5.14
N GLY A 121 19.06 4.34 -4.06
CA GLY A 121 18.55 5.71 -4.06
C GLY A 121 17.13 5.84 -4.61
N ASP A 122 16.43 6.85 -4.10
CA ASP A 122 15.04 7.19 -4.43
C ASP A 122 14.77 7.25 -5.95
N GLU A 123 15.60 7.98 -6.70
CA GLU A 123 15.43 8.13 -8.16
C GLU A 123 15.51 6.81 -8.92
N THR A 124 16.35 5.87 -8.47
CA THR A 124 16.43 4.54 -9.09
C THR A 124 15.18 3.72 -8.77
N LEU A 125 14.69 3.78 -7.52
CA LEU A 125 13.47 3.07 -7.12
C LEU A 125 12.25 3.57 -7.90
N LYS A 126 12.12 4.89 -8.11
CA LYS A 126 11.09 5.47 -8.98
C LYS A 126 11.17 4.93 -10.41
N GLN A 127 12.38 4.89 -11.00
CA GLN A 127 12.58 4.36 -12.35
C GLN A 127 12.17 2.88 -12.46
N ILE A 128 12.54 2.07 -11.46
CA ILE A 128 12.12 0.67 -11.39
C ILE A 128 10.59 0.59 -11.32
N ALA A 129 9.96 1.38 -10.45
CA ALA A 129 8.51 1.40 -10.28
C ALA A 129 7.78 1.75 -11.59
N HIS A 130 8.21 2.79 -12.30
CA HIS A 130 7.67 3.14 -13.62
C HIS A 130 7.82 1.99 -14.64
N GLU A 131 9.01 1.40 -14.75
CA GLU A 131 9.25 0.31 -15.71
C GLU A 131 8.45 -0.96 -15.35
N LEU A 132 8.27 -1.24 -14.06
CA LEU A 132 7.43 -2.34 -13.58
C LEU A 132 5.97 -2.10 -13.99
N VAL A 133 5.38 -0.94 -13.68
CA VAL A 133 3.99 -0.64 -14.05
C VAL A 133 3.77 -0.77 -15.56
N ASP A 134 4.64 -0.16 -16.36
CA ASP A 134 4.53 -0.22 -17.83
C ASP A 134 4.69 -1.64 -18.37
N SER A 135 5.55 -2.44 -17.75
CA SER A 135 5.73 -3.85 -18.14
C SER A 135 4.51 -4.69 -17.75
N VAL A 136 3.98 -4.54 -16.53
CA VAL A 136 2.80 -5.30 -16.08
C VAL A 136 1.60 -4.91 -16.94
N ARG A 137 1.30 -3.62 -17.12
CA ARG A 137 0.16 -3.14 -17.92
C ARG A 137 0.15 -3.67 -19.35
N ARG A 138 1.32 -3.69 -20.01
CA ARG A 138 1.45 -4.20 -21.39
C ARG A 138 1.26 -5.72 -21.51
N ASN A 139 1.44 -6.46 -20.42
CA ASN A 139 1.40 -7.92 -20.42
C ASN A 139 0.18 -8.50 -19.69
N THR A 140 -0.60 -7.67 -19.00
CA THR A 140 -1.97 -8.00 -18.61
C THR A 140 -2.84 -8.12 -19.85
N SER A 141 -3.16 -9.35 -20.22
CA SER A 141 -4.15 -9.68 -21.25
C SER A 141 -5.53 -9.83 -20.61
N ILE A 142 -6.58 -9.50 -21.36
CA ILE A 142 -7.99 -9.76 -20.99
C ILE A 142 -8.24 -11.28 -20.82
N ASP A 143 -7.40 -12.12 -21.43
CA ASP A 143 -7.55 -13.58 -21.45
C ASP A 143 -7.06 -14.23 -20.14
N TRP A 144 -7.76 -13.89 -19.06
CA TRP A 144 -7.53 -14.33 -17.69
C TRP A 144 -7.79 -15.83 -17.46
N GLN A 145 -8.33 -16.52 -18.48
CA GLN A 145 -8.59 -17.96 -18.47
C GLN A 145 -7.31 -18.83 -18.39
N LEU A 146 -6.13 -18.26 -18.69
CA LEU A 146 -4.83 -18.94 -18.61
C LEU A 146 -3.96 -18.40 -17.45
N LYS A 147 -4.60 -18.08 -16.30
CA LYS A 147 -4.01 -17.42 -15.12
C LYS A 147 -2.60 -17.91 -14.79
N GLU A 148 -2.35 -19.22 -14.74
CA GLU A 148 -1.03 -19.77 -14.41
C GLU A 148 0.06 -19.38 -15.42
N SER A 149 -0.24 -19.45 -16.73
CA SER A 149 0.74 -19.13 -17.76
C SER A 149 1.04 -17.63 -17.87
N VAL A 150 0.03 -16.79 -17.63
CA VAL A 150 0.16 -15.33 -17.59
C VAL A 150 0.96 -14.92 -16.37
N GLN A 151 0.65 -15.48 -15.19
CA GLN A 151 1.41 -15.26 -13.96
C GLN A 151 2.87 -15.70 -14.10
N ALA A 152 3.14 -16.86 -14.69
CA ALA A 152 4.51 -17.33 -14.91
C ALA A 152 5.30 -16.36 -15.82
N LYS A 153 4.68 -15.87 -16.91
CA LYS A 153 5.29 -14.85 -17.78
C LYS A 153 5.53 -13.53 -17.04
N LEU A 154 4.56 -13.08 -16.25
CA LEU A 154 4.66 -11.86 -15.45
C LEU A 154 5.83 -11.93 -14.46
N ARG A 155 5.92 -13.04 -13.71
CA ARG A 155 7.01 -13.30 -12.76
C ARG A 155 8.38 -13.24 -13.44
N VAL A 156 8.51 -13.81 -14.63
CA VAL A 156 9.77 -13.77 -15.40
C VAL A 156 10.12 -12.35 -15.84
N LEU A 157 9.13 -11.55 -16.24
CA LEU A 157 9.33 -10.16 -16.65
C LEU A 157 9.75 -9.28 -15.46
N VAL A 158 9.02 -9.34 -14.35
CA VAL A 158 9.33 -8.59 -13.13
C VAL A 158 10.73 -8.93 -12.63
N LYS A 159 11.06 -10.23 -12.50
CA LYS A 159 12.42 -10.66 -12.09
C LYS A 159 13.52 -10.16 -13.02
N ARG A 160 13.24 -10.02 -14.32
CA ARG A 160 14.20 -9.50 -15.30
C ARG A 160 14.46 -8.01 -15.09
N ILE A 161 13.41 -7.24 -14.82
CA ILE A 161 13.52 -5.80 -14.51
C ILE A 161 14.30 -5.63 -13.21
N LEU A 162 13.93 -6.33 -12.14
CA LEU A 162 14.67 -6.24 -10.86
C LEU A 162 16.17 -6.56 -11.03
N ARG A 163 16.50 -7.61 -11.79
CA ARG A 163 17.90 -7.96 -12.10
C ARG A 163 18.65 -6.89 -12.90
N LYS A 164 17.98 -6.21 -13.85
CA LYS A 164 18.56 -5.10 -14.62
C LYS A 164 19.06 -3.98 -13.70
N TYR A 165 18.33 -3.72 -12.62
CA TYR A 165 18.65 -2.69 -11.63
C TYR A 165 19.42 -3.22 -10.42
N LYS A 166 19.81 -4.51 -10.42
CA LYS A 166 20.48 -5.17 -9.27
C LYS A 166 19.65 -5.10 -7.98
N TYR A 167 18.33 -5.17 -8.10
CA TYR A 167 17.42 -5.27 -6.97
C TYR A 167 17.06 -6.74 -6.66
N PRO A 168 16.93 -7.11 -5.38
CA PRO A 168 17.34 -6.33 -4.20
C PRO A 168 18.88 -6.29 -4.08
N PRO A 169 19.44 -5.29 -3.38
CA PRO A 169 20.88 -5.18 -3.16
C PRO A 169 21.45 -6.24 -2.20
N ASP A 170 20.58 -7.07 -1.61
CA ASP A 170 20.95 -8.14 -0.66
C ASP A 170 21.62 -9.33 -1.35
N ASP A 171 22.25 -10.19 -0.54
CA ASP A 171 22.88 -11.41 -1.02
C ASP A 171 21.80 -12.39 -1.55
N PRO A 172 21.88 -12.86 -2.81
CA PRO A 172 20.92 -13.80 -3.40
C PRO A 172 20.76 -15.14 -2.66
N SER A 173 21.69 -15.50 -1.78
CA SER A 173 21.63 -16.69 -0.93
C SER A 173 20.82 -16.49 0.35
N THR A 174 20.39 -15.26 0.65
CA THR A 174 19.64 -14.91 1.85
C THR A 174 18.13 -15.03 1.67
N GLY A 175 17.42 -15.19 2.80
CA GLY A 175 15.97 -15.12 2.83
C GLY A 175 15.43 -13.73 2.45
N GLU A 176 16.16 -12.67 2.80
CA GLU A 176 15.79 -11.26 2.57
C GLU A 176 15.69 -10.93 1.08
N TYR A 177 16.61 -11.46 0.27
CA TYR A 177 16.54 -11.35 -1.19
C TYR A 177 15.23 -11.94 -1.72
N THR A 178 14.89 -13.15 -1.27
CA THR A 178 13.70 -13.87 -1.75
C THR A 178 12.43 -13.17 -1.31
N GLU A 179 12.39 -12.68 -0.07
CA GLU A 179 11.26 -11.93 0.47
C GLU A 179 11.02 -10.64 -0.32
N SER A 180 12.06 -9.86 -0.57
CA SER A 180 11.97 -8.58 -1.29
C SER A 180 11.52 -8.75 -2.73
N VAL A 181 12.02 -9.79 -3.41
CA VAL A 181 11.53 -10.15 -4.76
C VAL A 181 10.07 -10.58 -4.71
N ASN A 182 9.67 -11.41 -3.73
CA ASN A 182 8.30 -11.87 -3.61
C ASN A 182 7.32 -10.72 -3.33
N LYS A 183 7.68 -9.76 -2.48
CA LYS A 183 6.85 -8.56 -2.22
C LYS A 183 6.51 -7.81 -3.52
N VAL A 184 7.51 -7.60 -4.38
CA VAL A 184 7.31 -6.93 -5.67
C VAL A 184 6.48 -7.79 -6.63
N LEU A 185 6.65 -9.12 -6.60
CA LEU A 185 5.86 -10.04 -7.41
C LEU A 185 4.39 -10.09 -6.98
N ASP A 186 4.14 -10.17 -5.68
CA ASP A 186 2.79 -10.16 -5.11
C ASP A 186 2.07 -8.85 -5.45
N GLN A 187 2.79 -7.73 -5.37
CA GLN A 187 2.29 -6.42 -5.78
C GLN A 187 1.95 -6.37 -7.28
N ALA A 188 2.78 -6.98 -8.14
CA ALA A 188 2.52 -7.07 -9.57
C ALA A 188 1.31 -7.95 -9.91
N GLU A 189 1.17 -9.09 -9.24
CA GLU A 189 0.03 -9.98 -9.41
C GLU A 189 -1.26 -9.31 -8.96
N MET A 190 -1.26 -8.66 -7.81
CA MET A 190 -2.44 -7.96 -7.30
C MET A 190 -2.89 -6.83 -8.24
N LEU A 191 -1.96 -6.00 -8.73
CA LEU A 191 -2.32 -4.93 -9.69
C LEU A 191 -2.84 -5.50 -11.02
N ALA A 192 -2.29 -6.63 -11.48
CA ALA A 192 -2.78 -7.31 -12.66
C ALA A 192 -4.21 -7.84 -12.47
N ASP A 193 -4.51 -8.49 -11.34
CA ASP A 193 -5.85 -8.92 -10.97
C ASP A 193 -6.82 -7.71 -10.87
N PHE A 194 -6.37 -6.58 -10.31
CA PHE A 194 -7.17 -5.36 -10.17
C PHE A 194 -7.55 -4.73 -11.52
N TRP A 195 -6.60 -4.60 -12.46
CA TRP A 195 -6.88 -4.02 -13.78
C TRP A 195 -7.83 -4.88 -14.61
N THR A 196 -7.65 -6.20 -14.58
CA THR A 196 -8.51 -7.13 -15.33
C THR A 196 -9.91 -7.30 -14.75
N SER A 197 -10.10 -7.01 -13.45
CA SER A 197 -11.41 -7.05 -12.79
C SER A 197 -12.18 -5.72 -12.91
N SER A 198 -11.50 -4.65 -13.32
CA SER A 198 -12.06 -3.28 -13.41
C SER A 198 -12.42 -2.86 -14.84
N ASP A 199 -12.03 -3.66 -15.85
CA ASP A 199 -12.39 -3.53 -17.27
C ASP A 199 -13.62 -4.38 -17.63
#